data_AF-A0A935FIH8-F1
#
_entry.id   AF-A0A935FIH8-F1
#
_cell.length_a   1.000
_cell.length_b   1.000
_cell.length_c   1.000
_cell.angle_alpha   90.00
_cell.angle_beta   90.00
_cell.angle_gamma   90.00
#
_symmetry.space_group_name_H-M   'P 1'
#
loop_
_entity.id
_entity.type
_entity.pdbx_description
1 polymer ?
#
loop_
_entity_poly.entity_id
_entity_poly.type
_entity_poly.pdbx_seq_one_letter_code
_entity_poly.pdbx_strand_id
1 'polypeptide(L)'
;MYLNRSGHTALVDCVVVEEGRSQPFFVQLSQKDRQLTVRLLPATDPEKTLGVKRIMGLIAKQLHESTAGSRFGKTNLQEFLR
;
A
#
# COMPACT_ATOMS: atom_id res chain seq x y z
N MET A 1 -5.90 4.96 9.56
CA MET A 1 -5.60 5.71 8.32
C MET A 1 -5.66 7.21 8.56
N TYR A 2 -4.69 7.94 8.01
CA TYR A 2 -4.55 9.40 8.13
C TYR A 2 -4.61 10.02 6.73
N LEU A 3 -5.26 11.17 6.58
CA LEU A 3 -5.34 11.90 5.30
C LEU A 3 -4.68 13.27 5.47
N ASN A 4 -3.89 13.68 4.48
CA ASN A 4 -3.31 15.01 4.49
C ASN A 4 -4.36 16.10 4.21
N ARG A 5 -4.04 17.36 4.51
CA ARG A 5 -4.99 18.47 4.37
C ARG A 5 -5.51 18.66 2.92
N SER A 6 -4.71 18.33 1.91
CA SER A 6 -5.12 18.47 0.51
C SER A 6 -5.96 17.30 0.00
N GLY A 7 -6.08 16.21 0.76
CA GLY A 7 -6.79 15.00 0.33
C GLY A 7 -6.05 14.15 -0.70
N HIS A 8 -4.84 14.56 -1.14
CA HIS A 8 -4.08 13.85 -2.17
C HIS A 8 -3.10 12.81 -1.63
N THR A 9 -2.93 12.72 -0.31
CA THR A 9 -2.06 11.70 0.30
C THR A 9 -2.67 11.15 1.55
N ALA A 10 -2.74 9.82 1.64
CA ALA A 10 -3.15 9.11 2.84
C ALA A 10 -2.03 8.17 3.34
N LEU A 11 -1.99 7.93 4.64
CA LEU A 11 -1.15 6.94 5.29
C LEU A 11 -2.04 5.85 5.90
N VAL A 12 -1.81 4.61 5.49
CA VAL A 12 -2.43 3.42 6.05
C VAL A 12 -1.46 2.81 7.05
N ASP A 13 -1.84 2.81 8.32
CA ASP A 13 -1.16 2.11 9.40
C ASP A 13 -1.28 0.60 9.20
N CYS A 14 -0.14 -0.08 9.15
CA CYS A 14 -0.05 -1.51 8.91
C CYS A 14 0.81 -2.17 9.99
N VAL A 15 0.47 -3.41 10.32
CA VAL A 15 1.31 -4.28 11.13
C VAL A 15 1.35 -5.67 10.50
N VAL A 16 2.55 -6.21 10.33
CA VAL A 16 2.75 -7.62 9.97
C VAL A 16 3.28 -8.33 11.20
N VAL A 17 2.75 -9.52 11.47
CA VAL A 17 3.24 -10.40 12.52
C VAL A 17 3.76 -11.68 11.86
N GLU A 18 5.08 -11.86 11.86
CA GLU A 18 5.77 -13.00 11.27
C GLU A 18 6.84 -13.48 12.25
N GLU A 19 7.00 -14.80 12.41
CA GLU A 19 7.98 -15.41 13.33
C GLU A 19 7.92 -14.84 14.77
N GLY A 20 6.72 -14.48 15.23
CA GLY A 20 6.51 -13.91 16.57
C GLY A 20 6.97 -12.45 16.73
N ARG A 21 7.39 -11.78 15.64
CA ARG A 21 7.80 -10.37 15.64
C ARG A 21 6.74 -9.52 14.96
N SER A 22 6.37 -8.41 15.61
CA SER A 22 5.49 -7.40 15.02
C SER A 22 6.32 -6.32 14.36
N GLN A 23 5.99 -5.99 13.12
CA GLN A 23 6.63 -4.93 12.36
C GLN A 23 5.58 -3.89 11.94
N PRO A 24 5.47 -2.77 12.68
CA PRO A 24 4.61 -1.67 12.29
C PRO A 24 5.25 -0.85 11.17
N PHE A 25 4.46 -0.43 10.19
CA PHE A 25 4.89 0.46 9.12
C PHE A 25 3.72 1.22 8.53
N PHE A 26 4.00 2.18 7.65
CA PHE A 26 2.99 2.90 6.91
C PHE A 26 3.05 2.56 5.43
N VAL A 27 1.88 2.40 4.81
CA VAL A 27 1.72 2.43 3.36
C VAL A 27 1.18 3.81 2.98
N GLN A 28 1.90 4.50 2.11
CA GLN A 28 1.49 5.77 1.54
C GLN A 28 0.65 5.53 0.28
N LEU A 29 -0.52 6.16 0.26
CA LEU A 29 -1.36 6.33 -0.92
C LEU A 29 -1.16 7.76 -1.42
N SER A 30 -0.72 7.93 -2.66
CA SER A 30 -0.54 9.27 -3.26
C SER A 30 -1.27 9.36 -4.58
N GLN A 31 -2.17 10.34 -4.68
CA GLN A 31 -2.89 10.64 -5.91
C GLN A 31 -2.16 11.73 -6.69
N LYS A 32 -1.97 11.50 -7.99
CA LYS A 32 -1.55 12.51 -8.96
C LYS A 32 -2.37 12.31 -10.23
N ASP A 33 -3.07 13.35 -10.67
CA ASP A 33 -3.99 13.30 -11.81
C ASP A 33 -5.01 12.15 -11.65
N ARG A 34 -5.05 11.22 -12.60
CA ARG A 34 -5.90 10.01 -12.57
C ARG A 34 -5.18 8.76 -12.07
N GLN A 35 -4.02 8.91 -11.43
CA GLN A 35 -3.20 7.81 -10.93
C GLN A 35 -3.14 7.84 -9.40
N LEU A 36 -3.41 6.68 -8.79
CA LEU A 36 -3.18 6.42 -7.36
C LEU A 36 -1.97 5.49 -7.22
N THR A 37 -0.98 5.91 -6.45
CA THR A 37 0.23 5.12 -6.17
C THR A 37 0.15 4.54 -4.77
N VAL A 38 0.33 3.21 -4.65
CA VAL A 38 0.51 2.50 -3.38
C VAL A 38 2.00 2.26 -3.19
N ARG A 39 2.58 2.72 -2.07
CA ARG A 39 4.00 2.56 -1.78
C ARG A 39 4.24 2.45 -0.28
N LEU A 40 5.24 1.67 0.12
CA LEU A 40 5.79 1.73 1.48
C LEU A 40 6.29 3.14 1.82
N LEU A 41 5.93 3.68 2.99
CA LEU A 41 6.46 4.96 3.45
C LEU A 41 7.96 4.78 3.82
N PRO A 42 8.88 5.51 3.17
CA PRO A 42 10.32 5.34 3.43
C PRO A 42 10.73 5.60 4.88
N ALA A 43 9.98 6.43 5.60
CA ALA A 43 10.26 6.76 7.01
C ALA A 43 10.05 5.59 7.99
N THR A 44 9.33 4.53 7.60
CA THR A 44 9.12 3.36 8.47
C THR A 44 10.04 2.17 8.18
N ASP A 45 10.68 2.15 7.00
CA ASP A 45 11.58 1.11 6.47
C ASP A 45 11.49 -0.29 7.12
N PRO A 46 10.35 -0.99 6.99
CA PRO A 46 10.26 -2.38 7.40
C PRO A 46 11.15 -3.27 6.52
N GLU A 47 11.48 -4.42 7.09
CA GLU A 47 12.00 -5.57 6.37
C GLU A 47 11.00 -5.96 5.28
N LYS A 48 11.49 -6.19 4.07
CA LYS A 48 10.64 -6.37 2.88
C LYS A 48 10.21 -7.84 2.75
N THR A 49 9.64 -8.36 3.83
CA THR A 49 9.14 -9.73 3.96
C THR A 49 7.96 -9.98 3.01
N LEU A 50 7.57 -11.26 2.88
CA LEU A 50 6.37 -11.62 2.11
C LEU A 50 5.10 -10.99 2.68
N GLY A 51 4.96 -10.88 4.00
CA GLY A 51 3.84 -10.23 4.65
C GLY A 51 3.72 -8.75 4.30
N VAL A 52 4.84 -8.00 4.32
CA VAL A 52 4.85 -6.59 3.94
C VAL A 52 4.40 -6.40 2.50
N LYS A 53 4.94 -7.20 1.58
CA LYS A 53 4.54 -7.16 0.15
C LYS A 53 3.07 -7.56 -0.05
N ARG A 54 2.60 -8.56 0.69
CA ARG A 54 1.21 -9.03 0.65
C ARG A 54 0.23 -7.96 1.12
N ILE A 55 0.51 -7.25 2.21
CA ILE A 55 -0.33 -6.12 2.67
C ILE A 55 -0.41 -5.03 1.60
N MET A 56 0.72 -4.64 0.99
CA MET A 56 0.69 -3.65 -0.09
C MET A 56 -0.15 -4.11 -1.30
N GLY A 57 -0.03 -5.40 -1.66
CA GLY A 57 -0.85 -6.00 -2.72
C GLY A 57 -2.35 -6.01 -2.40
N LEU A 58 -2.72 -6.39 -1.17
CA LEU A 58 -4.10 -6.36 -0.69
C LEU A 58 -4.70 -4.95 -0.71
N ILE A 59 -3.94 -3.95 -0.27
CA ILE A 59 -4.37 -2.54 -0.33
C ILE A 59 -4.60 -2.13 -1.79
N ALA A 60 -3.66 -2.44 -2.69
CA ALA A 60 -3.81 -2.12 -4.11
C ALA A 60 -5.00 -2.83 -4.77
N LYS A 61 -5.23 -4.12 -4.43
CA LYS A 61 -6.36 -4.91 -4.90
C LYS A 61 -7.69 -4.34 -4.42
N GLN A 62 -7.81 -4.02 -3.14
CA GLN A 62 -9.03 -3.42 -2.57
C GLN A 62 -9.40 -2.10 -3.26
N LEU A 63 -8.40 -1.24 -3.53
CA LEU A 63 -8.59 0.03 -4.22
C LEU A 63 -9.01 -0.17 -5.69
N HIS A 64 -8.46 -1.20 -6.34
CA HIS A 64 -8.81 -1.55 -7.72
C HIS A 64 -10.26 -2.06 -7.81
N GLU A 65 -10.64 -2.99 -6.93
CA GLU A 65 -11.99 -3.57 -6.87
C GLU A 65 -13.06 -2.54 -6.51
N SER A 66 -12.72 -1.54 -5.69
CA SER A 66 -13.65 -0.44 -5.35
C SER A 66 -13.77 0.63 -6.44
N THR A 67 -12.96 0.57 -7.50
CA THR A 67 -12.87 1.63 -8.52
C THR A 67 -13.08 1.05 -9.92
N ALA A 68 -14.33 1.10 -10.38
CA ALA A 68 -14.72 0.60 -11.70
C ALA A 68 -13.87 1.23 -12.82
N GLY A 69 -13.38 0.38 -13.73
CA GLY A 69 -12.57 0.81 -14.89
C GLY A 69 -11.11 1.19 -14.57
N SER A 70 -10.67 1.07 -13.32
CA SER A 70 -9.26 1.25 -12.97
C SER A 70 -8.39 0.14 -13.57
N ARG A 71 -7.07 0.38 -13.70
CA ARG A 71 -6.10 -0.60 -14.21
C ARG A 71 -4.81 -0.48 -13.41
N PHE A 72 -4.14 -1.60 -13.19
CA PHE A 72 -2.79 -1.57 -12.64
C PHE A 72 -1.80 -1.04 -13.68
N GLY A 73 -1.00 -0.06 -13.27
CA GLY A 73 0.18 0.35 -14.04
C GLY A 73 1.37 -0.60 -13.81
N LYS A 74 2.57 -0.14 -14.18
CA LYS A 74 3.81 -0.88 -13.89
C LYS A 74 3.98 -1.05 -12.37
N THR A 75 4.22 -2.29 -11.94
CA THR A 75 4.31 -2.63 -10.51
C THR A 75 5.30 -3.77 -10.29
N ASN A 76 5.98 -3.74 -9.15
CA ASN A 76 6.81 -4.84 -8.65
C ASN A 76 6.04 -5.79 -7.72
N LEU A 77 4.74 -5.58 -7.54
CA LEU A 77 3.87 -6.39 -6.69
C LEU A 77 2.93 -7.30 -7.49
N GLN A 78 3.23 -7.56 -8.76
CA GLN A 78 2.34 -8.29 -9.68
C GLN A 78 1.85 -9.64 -9.10
N GLU A 79 2.71 -10.33 -8.38
CA GLU A 79 2.39 -11.62 -7.73
C GLU A 79 1.42 -11.50 -6.54
N PHE A 80 1.29 -10.31 -5.95
CA PHE A 80 0.41 -10.01 -4.81
C PHE A 80 -0.90 -9.30 -5.22
N LEU A 81 -1.14 -9.13 -6.52
CA LEU A 81 -2.37 -8.49 -7.05
C LEU A 81 -3.44 -9.50 -7.46
N ARG A 82 -3.22 -10.80 -7.24
CA ARG A 82 -4.15 -11.87 -7.59
C ARG A 82 -5.19 -12.10 -6.50
#